data_AF-A0A961LTP5-F1
#
_entry.id   AF-A0A961LTP5-F1
#
_cell.length_a   1.000
_cell.length_b   1.000
_cell.length_c   1.000
_cell.angle_alpha   90.00
_cell.angle_beta   90.00
_cell.angle_gamma   90.00
#
_symmetry.space_group_name_H-M   'P 1'
#
loop_
_entity.id
_entity.type
_entity.pdbx_description
1 polymer ?
#
loop_
_entity_poly.entity_id
_entity_poly.type
_entity_poly.pdbx_seq_one_letter_code
_entity_poly.pdbx_strand_id
1 'polypeptide(L)'
;MSSPQAESLLNALAELTALRRPRLMLRTARFGTMDYVRETDLKRILRLPATPAPGAATLRQLIDLEGRHEAMRTRPPHEVGNPWRAARHIEVLIALIAEARLLAEAVTPAL
;
A
#
# COMPACT_ATOMS: atom_id res chain seq x y z
N MET A 1 0.35 -29.30 2.96
CA MET A 1 0.64 -28.35 4.05
C MET A 1 0.97 -27.02 3.39
N SER A 2 0.05 -26.05 3.42
CA SER A 2 0.31 -24.72 2.87
C SER A 2 1.51 -24.11 3.60
N SER A 3 2.45 -23.53 2.87
CA SER A 3 3.62 -22.88 3.47
C SER A 3 3.16 -21.70 4.34
N PRO A 4 3.70 -21.50 5.57
CA PRO A 4 3.31 -20.40 6.45
C PRO A 4 3.50 -19.01 5.81
N GLN A 5 4.38 -18.90 4.79
CA GLN A 5 4.55 -17.69 4.00
C GLN A 5 3.37 -17.43 3.03
N ALA A 6 2.80 -18.48 2.44
CA ALA A 6 1.64 -18.38 1.56
C ALA A 6 0.38 -17.98 2.35
N GLU A 7 0.18 -18.54 3.55
CA GLU A 7 -0.92 -18.14 4.44
C GLU A 7 -0.81 -16.68 4.88
N SER A 8 0.40 -16.22 5.25
CA SER A 8 0.64 -14.82 5.62
C SER A 8 0.35 -13.86 4.45
N LEU A 9 0.66 -14.26 3.22
CA LEU A 9 0.35 -13.49 2.02
C LEU A 9 -1.16 -13.43 1.76
N LEU A 10 -1.85 -14.57 1.83
CA LEU A 10 -3.31 -14.63 1.64
C LEU A 10 -4.04 -13.73 2.64
N ASN A 11 -3.60 -13.73 3.90
CA ASN A 11 -4.15 -12.84 4.93
C ASN A 11 -3.91 -11.36 4.59
N ALA A 12 -2.70 -10.99 4.14
CA ALA A 12 -2.41 -9.61 3.75
C ALA A 12 -3.24 -9.16 2.53
N LEU A 13 -3.49 -10.04 1.55
CA LEU A 13 -4.35 -9.76 0.41
C LEU A 13 -5.82 -9.61 0.85
N ALA A 14 -6.30 -10.43 1.78
CA ALA A 14 -7.63 -10.31 2.35
C ALA A 14 -7.82 -8.96 3.06
N GLU A 15 -6.87 -8.56 3.91
CA GLU A 15 -6.84 -7.25 4.59
C GLU A 15 -6.92 -6.09 3.57
N LEU A 16 -6.15 -6.17 2.48
CA LEU A 16 -6.18 -5.18 1.39
C LEU A 16 -7.56 -5.08 0.73
N THR A 17 -8.21 -6.21 0.43
CA THR A 17 -9.53 -6.21 -0.22
C THR A 17 -10.65 -5.66 0.67
N ALA A 18 -10.48 -5.68 1.99
CA ALA A 18 -11.44 -5.12 2.93
C ALA A 18 -11.43 -3.57 2.99
N LEU A 19 -10.41 -2.92 2.44
CA LEU A 19 -10.28 -1.46 2.45
C LEU A 19 -11.33 -0.79 1.56
N ARG A 20 -12.25 -0.02 2.15
CA ARG A 20 -13.23 0.79 1.41
C ARG A 20 -12.68 2.19 1.14
N ARG A 21 -12.36 2.52 -0.11
CA ARG A 21 -11.78 3.82 -0.50
C ARG A 21 -12.62 4.56 -1.53
N PRO A 22 -12.61 5.92 -1.53
CA PRO A 22 -13.25 6.71 -2.57
C PRO A 22 -12.78 6.28 -3.96
N ARG A 23 -13.72 6.01 -4.88
CA ARG A 23 -13.43 5.46 -6.22
C ARG A 23 -12.43 6.30 -7.02
N LEU A 24 -12.46 7.63 -6.84
CA LEU A 24 -11.53 8.56 -7.48
C LEU A 24 -10.08 8.31 -7.06
N MET A 25 -9.81 8.16 -5.76
CA MET A 25 -8.45 7.92 -5.25
C MET A 25 -7.87 6.62 -5.78
N LEU A 26 -8.68 5.56 -5.80
CA LEU A 26 -8.26 4.27 -6.33
C LEU A 26 -7.99 4.35 -7.85
N ARG A 27 -8.81 5.11 -8.59
CA ARG A 27 -8.59 5.33 -10.03
C ARG A 27 -7.28 6.08 -10.27
N THR A 28 -7.01 7.16 -9.54
CA THR A 28 -5.75 7.91 -9.64
C THR A 28 -4.56 7.03 -9.29
N ALA A 29 -4.64 6.26 -8.19
CA ALA A 29 -3.57 5.38 -7.78
C ALA A 29 -3.27 4.29 -8.83
N ARG A 30 -4.30 3.73 -9.47
CA ARG A 30 -4.09 2.76 -10.57
C ARG A 30 -3.28 3.35 -11.72
N PHE A 31 -3.56 4.57 -12.16
CA PHE A 31 -2.73 5.22 -13.20
C PHE A 31 -1.32 5.48 -12.72
N GLY A 32 -1.15 5.96 -11.48
CA GLY A 32 0.18 6.20 -10.91
C GLY A 32 1.05 4.96 -10.74
N THR A 33 0.49 3.74 -10.81
CA THR A 33 1.31 2.51 -10.82
C THR A 33 2.23 2.39 -12.04
N MET A 34 1.93 3.08 -13.14
CA MET A 34 2.78 3.09 -14.34
C MET A 34 4.13 3.78 -14.12
N ASP A 35 4.16 4.75 -13.21
CA ASP A 35 5.35 5.58 -12.93
C ASP A 35 6.05 5.17 -11.62
N TYR A 36 5.57 4.14 -10.94
CA TYR A 36 6.09 3.71 -9.64
C TYR A 36 7.47 3.05 -9.76
N VAL A 37 8.47 3.62 -9.09
CA VAL A 37 9.83 3.07 -9.05
C VAL A 37 10.12 2.55 -7.64
N ARG A 38 9.97 1.23 -7.45
CA ARG A 38 10.10 0.55 -6.16
C ARG A 38 11.34 0.96 -5.36
N GLU A 39 12.50 1.02 -5.99
CA GLU A 39 13.77 1.32 -5.31
C GLU A 39 13.85 2.73 -4.71
N THR A 40 13.14 3.69 -5.29
CA THR A 40 13.19 5.09 -4.87
C THR A 40 11.95 5.47 -4.07
N ASP A 41 10.77 5.11 -4.58
CA ASP A 41 9.50 5.50 -3.99
C ASP A 41 9.21 4.75 -2.68
N LEU A 42 9.46 3.44 -2.63
CA LEU A 42 9.03 2.64 -1.48
C LEU A 42 9.73 3.07 -0.18
N LYS A 43 11.06 3.24 -0.22
CA LYS A 43 11.83 3.72 0.93
C LYS A 43 11.44 5.14 1.33
N ARG A 44 11.12 6.01 0.36
CA ARG A 44 10.65 7.39 0.59
C ARG A 44 9.28 7.41 1.26
N ILE A 45 8.34 6.62 0.75
CA ILE A 45 6.95 6.50 1.25
C ILE A 45 6.95 5.94 2.68
N LEU A 46 7.70 4.85 2.91
CA LEU A 46 7.82 4.22 4.22
C LEU A 46 8.77 4.96 5.17
N ARG A 47 9.52 5.95 4.68
CA ARG A 47 10.56 6.69 5.42
C ARG A 47 11.63 5.79 6.02
N LEU A 48 12.09 4.83 5.22
CA LEU A 48 13.13 3.88 5.57
C LEU A 48 14.47 4.27 4.94
N PRO A 49 15.61 3.89 5.54
CA PRO A 49 16.94 4.17 4.98
C PRO A 49 17.24 3.35 3.72
N ALA A 50 16.57 2.21 3.55
CA ALA A 50 16.72 1.32 2.40
C ALA A 50 15.37 0.74 1.98
N THR A 51 15.30 0.26 0.74
CA THR A 51 14.11 -0.36 0.17
C THR A 51 13.91 -1.74 0.80
N PRO A 52 12.76 -2.00 1.44
CA PRO A 52 12.52 -3.29 2.07
C PRO A 52 12.36 -4.40 1.03
N ALA A 53 12.60 -5.64 1.43
CA ALA A 53 12.38 -6.80 0.58
C ALA A 53 10.91 -6.93 0.16
N PRO A 54 10.60 -7.45 -1.03
CA PRO A 54 9.23 -7.79 -1.40
C PRO A 54 8.66 -8.83 -0.42
N GLY A 55 7.41 -8.66 0.01
CA GLY A 55 6.79 -9.62 0.92
C GLY A 55 5.63 -9.08 1.73
N ALA A 56 5.00 -9.99 2.48
CA ALA A 56 3.87 -9.68 3.35
C ALA A 56 4.21 -8.60 4.39
N ALA A 57 5.44 -8.55 4.90
CA ALA A 57 5.88 -7.53 5.85
C ALA A 57 5.85 -6.11 5.26
N THR A 58 6.23 -5.96 3.99
CA THR A 58 6.18 -4.68 3.26
C THR A 58 4.74 -4.27 3.00
N LEU A 59 3.87 -5.23 2.60
CA LEU A 59 2.44 -4.96 2.43
C LEU A 59 1.78 -4.50 3.72
N ARG A 60 2.03 -5.16 4.85
CA ARG A 60 1.46 -4.77 6.15
C ARG A 60 1.85 -3.35 6.56
N GLN A 61 3.13 -2.97 6.38
CA GLN A 61 3.57 -1.59 6.65
C GLN A 61 2.82 -0.55 5.79
N LEU A 62 2.58 -0.88 4.52
CA LEU A 62 1.81 -0.02 3.63
C LEU A 62 0.33 0.03 4.02
N ILE A 63 -0.28 -1.08 4.44
CA ILE A 63 -1.67 -1.14 4.94
C ILE A 63 -1.81 -0.26 6.19
N ASP A 64 -0.88 -0.36 7.14
CA ASP A 64 -0.87 0.47 8.36
C ASP A 64 -0.70 1.96 8.04
N LEU A 65 0.19 2.28 7.09
CA LEU A 65 0.39 3.66 6.64
C LEU A 65 -0.87 4.21 5.96
N GLU A 66 -1.52 3.40 5.13
CA GLU A 66 -2.76 3.75 4.46
C GLU A 66 -3.89 3.99 5.47
N GLY A 67 -4.05 3.11 6.47
CA GLY A 67 -5.04 3.28 7.53
C GLY A 67 -4.85 4.58 8.34
N ARG A 68 -3.58 4.96 8.60
CA ARG A 68 -3.27 6.26 9.22
C ARG A 68 -3.67 7.44 8.33
N HIS A 69 -3.45 7.35 7.02
CA HIS A 69 -3.89 8.38 6.08
C HIS A 69 -5.42 8.49 5.99
N GLU A 70 -6.13 7.38 6.00
CA GLU A 70 -7.59 7.35 6.01
C GLU A 70 -8.15 7.95 7.30
N ALA A 71 -7.56 7.62 8.45
CA ALA A 71 -7.94 8.22 9.73
C ALA A 71 -7.73 9.75 9.74
N MET A 72 -6.68 10.25 9.08
CA MET A 72 -6.48 11.70 8.92
C MET A 72 -7.51 12.32 7.96
N ARG A 73 -7.92 11.61 6.90
CA ARG A 73 -8.89 12.10 5.91
C ARG A 73 -10.27 12.33 6.51
N THR A 74 -10.67 11.49 7.46
CA THR A 74 -12.00 11.53 8.08
C THR A 74 -12.06 12.42 9.32
N ARG A 75 -10.92 12.92 9.81
CA ARG A 75 -10.87 13.81 10.98
C ARG A 75 -11.38 15.22 10.66
N PRO A 76 -11.99 15.90 11.64
CA PRO A 76 -12.39 17.29 11.49
C PRO A 76 -11.17 18.23 11.31
N PRO A 77 -11.25 19.28 10.46
CA PRO A 77 -10.13 20.17 10.18
C PRO A 77 -9.55 20.91 11.40
N HIS A 78 -10.36 21.09 12.45
CA HIS A 78 -9.98 21.84 13.65
C HIS A 78 -9.19 21.01 14.68
N GLU A 79 -9.11 19.69 14.52
CA GLU A 79 -8.45 18.79 15.47
C GLU A 79 -6.99 18.45 15.08
N VAL A 80 -6.46 19.03 13.99
CA VAL A 80 -5.19 18.56 13.41
C VAL A 80 -4.16 19.68 13.25
N GLY A 81 -3.03 19.56 13.96
CA GLY A 81 -1.87 20.45 13.77
C GLY A 81 -1.13 20.25 12.44
N ASN A 82 -1.41 19.19 11.70
CA ASN A 82 -0.87 18.95 10.35
C ASN A 82 -1.98 18.43 9.40
N PRO A 83 -2.34 19.17 8.33
CA PRO A 83 -3.49 18.81 7.49
C PRO A 83 -3.28 17.51 6.72
N TRP A 84 -4.38 16.77 6.48
CA TRP A 84 -4.39 15.62 5.58
C TRP A 84 -3.97 16.03 4.16
N ARG A 85 -3.09 15.22 3.54
CA ARG A 85 -2.57 15.47 2.19
C ARG A 85 -2.98 14.34 1.27
N ALA A 86 -3.97 14.61 0.41
CA ALA A 86 -4.49 13.64 -0.56
C ALA A 86 -3.37 13.03 -1.43
N ALA A 87 -2.42 13.84 -1.90
CA ALA A 87 -1.29 13.37 -2.71
C ALA A 87 -0.47 12.27 -2.00
N ARG A 88 -0.14 12.46 -0.72
CA ARG A 88 0.61 11.45 0.06
C ARG A 88 -0.18 10.17 0.26
N HIS A 89 -1.49 10.28 0.45
CA HIS A 89 -2.36 9.11 0.56
C HIS A 89 -2.41 8.34 -0.76
N ILE A 90 -2.49 9.05 -1.88
CA ILE A 90 -2.46 8.44 -3.21
C ILE A 90 -1.11 7.74 -3.47
N GLU A 91 0.03 8.32 -3.07
CA GLU A 91 1.34 7.65 -3.17
C GLU A 91 1.36 6.30 -2.44
N VAL A 92 0.77 6.23 -1.24
CA VAL A 92 0.67 4.98 -0.48
C VAL A 92 -0.23 3.96 -1.20
N LEU A 93 -1.35 4.41 -1.78
CA LEU A 93 -2.23 3.55 -2.57
C LEU A 93 -1.56 3.03 -3.85
N ILE A 94 -0.74 3.85 -4.51
CA ILE A 94 0.07 3.44 -5.68
C ILE A 94 1.01 2.31 -5.25
N ALA A 95 1.78 2.51 -4.19
CA ALA A 95 2.71 1.50 -3.67
C ALA A 95 1.99 0.21 -3.25
N LEU A 96 0.83 0.31 -2.58
CA LEU A 96 0.02 -0.86 -2.21
C LEU A 96 -0.39 -1.69 -3.41
N ILE A 97 -0.93 -1.06 -4.46
CA ILE A 97 -1.37 -1.78 -5.66
C ILE A 97 -0.17 -2.42 -6.36
N ALA A 98 0.94 -1.69 -6.49
CA ALA A 98 2.14 -2.17 -7.17
C ALA A 98 2.80 -3.35 -6.43
N GLU A 99 3.02 -3.24 -5.12
CA GLU A 99 3.62 -4.31 -4.32
C GLU A 99 2.70 -5.54 -4.22
N ALA A 100 1.38 -5.34 -4.19
CA ALA A 100 0.43 -6.47 -4.19
C ALA A 100 0.46 -7.25 -5.52
N ARG A 101 0.58 -6.54 -6.65
CA ARG A 101 0.74 -7.17 -7.98
C ARG A 101 2.05 -7.94 -8.08
N LEU A 102 3.15 -7.32 -7.66
CA LEU A 102 4.47 -7.96 -7.63
C LEU A 102 4.46 -9.28 -6.84
N LEU A 103 3.74 -9.31 -5.71
CA LEU A 103 3.60 -10.51 -4.91
C LEU A 103 2.67 -11.55 -5.53
N ALA A 104 1.59 -11.13 -6.19
CA ALA A 104 0.69 -12.05 -6.89
C ALA A 104 1.39 -12.75 -8.07
N GLU A 105 2.25 -12.03 -8.80
CA GLU A 105 3.11 -12.57 -9.86
C GLU A 105 4.14 -13.55 -9.31
N ALA A 106 4.75 -13.25 -8.15
CA ALA A 106 5.70 -14.16 -7.53
C ALA A 106 5.08 -15.49 -7.06
N VAL A 107 3.79 -15.50 -6.72
CA VAL A 107 3.05 -16.71 -6.29
C VAL A 107 2.40 -17.46 -7.45
N THR A 108 2.12 -16.76 -8.56
CA THR A 108 1.55 -17.34 -9.78
C THR A 108 2.64 -17.34 -10.84
N PRO A 109 3.58 -18.29 -10.85
CA PRO A 109 4.53 -18.38 -11.96
C PRO A 109 3.72 -18.53 -13.25
N ALA A 110 3.99 -17.66 -14.22
CA ALA A 110 3.40 -17.77 -15.56
C ALA A 110 3.65 -19.19 -16.08
N LEU A 111 2.58 -19.88 -16.47
CA LEU A 111 2.63 -21.17 -17.16
C LEU A 111 3.35 -21.05 -18.50
#